data_AF-A0A517PQ16-F1
#
_entry.id   AF-A0A517PQ16-F1
#
_cell.length_a   1.000
_cell.length_b   1.000
_cell.length_c   1.000
_cell.angle_alpha   90.00
_cell.angle_beta   90.00
_cell.angle_gamma   90.00
#
_symmetry.space_group_name_H-M   'P 1'
#
loop_
_entity.id
_entity.type
_entity.pdbx_description
1 polymer ?
#
loop_
_entity_poly.entity_id
_entity_poly.type
_entity_poly.pdbx_seq_one_letter_code
_entity_poly.pdbx_strand_id
1 'polypeptide(L)'
;MSLRILLSLGLLVTCCSTLQAQQVIKQKSKADLQKAGAPLAAARRQAIHALPFQRPLTDARLKQWLQITSRCTMAEFELFLAPLTPQEQKLLQVIESKPAPIVNRLHFENLRDILKQKALVSLRVEQQREHNRLSHTTPAVENLLYGAFDAVFASIGPPHGSPRYGDVIIRLKDSVRENGWATPFSGMHFMYSIRHKDARKMQDLLAAGDKLPTSPWNPLSLGFDDRLHFANYVVTEQYWNRALAYQAILVQRNLDDSPASQKVRERFAQMLTEKDPQKFWSLFIPPRVKEASTEMKAEEIPFGYLEGKFDDQLSIRFFESIEVPADKLDEVRSWPEAQPYLSLIKAKPEGTP
;
A
#
# COMPACT_ATOMS: atom_id res chain seq x y z
N MET A 1 -87.01 11.66 11.85
CA MET A 1 -85.55 11.45 12.03
C MET A 1 -85.18 10.13 11.40
N SER A 2 -84.53 10.24 10.24
CA SER A 2 -83.80 9.24 9.45
C SER A 2 -82.77 8.44 10.28
N LEU A 3 -82.23 7.28 9.94
CA LEU A 3 -82.46 6.23 8.92
C LEU A 3 -81.43 5.11 9.27
N ARG A 4 -81.93 3.88 9.35
CA ARG A 4 -81.34 2.54 9.07
C ARG A 4 -79.83 2.35 8.80
N ILE A 5 -79.36 1.14 9.16
CA ILE A 5 -78.51 0.14 8.45
C ILE A 5 -77.39 -0.38 9.39
N LEU A 6 -77.53 -1.55 10.03
CA LEU A 6 -77.32 -2.96 9.60
C LEU A 6 -75.88 -3.49 9.80
N LEU A 7 -75.73 -4.33 10.84
CA LEU A 7 -75.24 -5.72 10.80
C LEU A 7 -74.17 -6.11 9.78
N SER A 8 -73.05 -6.67 10.25
CA SER A 8 -72.71 -8.07 9.93
C SER A 8 -71.67 -8.69 10.87
N LEU A 9 -72.02 -9.90 11.29
CA LEU A 9 -71.25 -10.90 12.02
C LEU A 9 -70.12 -11.48 11.14
N GLY A 10 -69.02 -11.92 11.75
CA GLY A 10 -68.00 -12.70 11.05
C GLY A 10 -66.89 -13.21 11.98
N LEU A 11 -67.21 -14.21 12.81
CA LEU A 11 -66.23 -15.03 13.54
C LEU A 11 -65.86 -16.23 12.64
N LEU A 12 -64.58 -16.40 12.28
CA LEU A 12 -64.02 -17.67 11.79
C LEU A 12 -62.47 -17.67 11.91
N VAL A 13 -62.01 -18.14 13.08
CA VAL A 13 -61.04 -19.24 13.30
C VAL A 13 -59.89 -19.41 12.27
N THR A 14 -58.70 -19.00 12.72
CA THR A 14 -57.34 -19.59 12.62
C THR A 14 -56.79 -20.26 11.34
N CYS A 15 -55.48 -19.97 11.17
CA CYS A 15 -54.44 -20.73 10.48
C CYS A 15 -54.33 -20.59 8.96
N CYS A 16 -53.52 -19.62 8.52
CA CYS A 16 -52.38 -19.91 7.64
C CYS A 16 -51.36 -18.77 7.71
N SER A 17 -50.22 -19.13 8.28
CA SER A 17 -48.91 -18.52 8.09
C SER A 17 -48.64 -18.08 6.65
N THR A 18 -48.21 -16.83 6.47
CA THR A 18 -47.10 -16.39 5.59
C THR A 18 -47.00 -14.86 5.75
N LEU A 19 -46.10 -14.33 6.57
CA LEU A 19 -44.73 -14.00 6.14
C LEU A 19 -44.68 -13.41 4.73
N GLN A 20 -45.30 -12.26 4.54
CA GLN A 20 -44.77 -11.23 3.65
C GLN A 20 -44.45 -10.00 4.49
N ALA A 21 -43.52 -10.20 5.44
CA ALA A 21 -42.52 -9.17 5.66
C ALA A 21 -41.99 -8.84 4.26
N GLN A 22 -42.24 -7.63 3.80
CA GLN A 22 -41.54 -7.07 2.66
C GLN A 22 -40.06 -7.13 3.02
N GLN A 23 -39.44 -8.27 2.70
CA GLN A 23 -38.09 -8.31 2.21
C GLN A 23 -38.12 -7.41 0.98
N VAL A 24 -38.00 -6.10 1.24
CA VAL A 24 -37.03 -5.31 0.50
C VAL A 24 -35.78 -6.19 0.57
N ILE A 25 -35.59 -6.98 -0.48
CA ILE A 25 -34.30 -7.51 -0.83
C ILE A 25 -33.48 -6.25 -0.85
N LYS A 26 -32.79 -5.99 0.26
CA LYS A 26 -31.70 -5.04 0.35
C LYS A 26 -30.78 -5.59 -0.72
N GLN A 27 -30.95 -5.08 -1.93
CA GLN A 27 -30.01 -5.23 -3.02
C GLN A 27 -28.70 -4.97 -2.31
N LYS A 28 -27.90 -6.03 -2.14
CA LYS A 28 -26.62 -5.99 -1.44
C LYS A 28 -26.00 -4.72 -1.97
N SER A 29 -25.88 -3.67 -1.14
CA SER A 29 -25.36 -2.40 -1.63
C SER A 29 -24.07 -2.77 -2.33
N LYS A 30 -23.83 -2.22 -3.53
CA LYS A 30 -22.51 -2.29 -4.19
C LYS A 30 -21.50 -2.21 -3.05
N ALA A 31 -20.78 -3.30 -2.77
CA ALA A 31 -20.03 -3.43 -1.53
C ALA A 31 -19.23 -2.13 -1.38
N ASP A 32 -19.59 -1.30 -0.39
CA ASP A 32 -19.05 0.07 -0.31
C ASP A 32 -17.54 -0.07 -0.36
N LEU A 33 -16.93 0.39 -1.45
CA LEU A 33 -15.50 0.29 -1.65
C LEU A 33 -14.88 1.04 -0.48
N GLN A 34 -14.24 0.29 0.41
CA GLN A 34 -13.70 0.86 1.62
C GLN A 34 -12.28 1.26 1.29
N LYS A 35 -12.04 2.55 1.04
CA LYS A 35 -10.71 3.06 0.71
C LYS A 35 -9.65 2.56 1.68
N ALA A 36 -8.48 2.20 1.14
CA ALA A 36 -7.32 1.86 1.95
C ALA A 36 -7.01 2.99 2.95
N GLY A 37 -6.72 2.59 4.19
CA GLY A 37 -6.56 3.48 5.34
C GLY A 37 -7.83 3.65 6.18
N ALA A 38 -9.03 3.34 5.65
CA ALA A 38 -10.26 3.47 6.42
C ALA A 38 -10.31 2.60 7.69
N PRO A 39 -9.79 1.34 7.71
CA PRO A 39 -9.70 0.58 8.97
C PRO A 39 -8.81 1.24 10.02
N LEU A 40 -7.74 1.93 9.61
CA LEU A 40 -6.85 2.67 10.51
C LEU A 40 -7.56 3.89 11.11
N ALA A 41 -8.24 4.66 10.25
CA ALA A 41 -9.02 5.81 10.68
C ALA A 41 -10.18 5.40 11.60
N ALA A 42 -10.84 4.27 11.32
CA ALA A 42 -11.87 3.71 12.17
C ALA A 42 -11.33 3.33 13.55
N ALA A 43 -10.18 2.66 13.62
CA ALA A 43 -9.52 2.34 14.90
C ALA A 43 -9.16 3.62 15.67
N ARG A 44 -8.54 4.62 15.02
CA ARG A 44 -8.20 5.88 15.69
C ARG A 44 -9.43 6.62 16.22
N ARG A 45 -10.54 6.57 15.49
CA ARG A 45 -11.82 7.15 15.91
C ARG A 45 -12.44 6.41 17.08
N GLN A 46 -12.37 5.08 17.11
CA GLN A 46 -12.82 4.29 18.27
C GLN A 46 -12.02 4.62 19.53
N ALA A 47 -10.76 5.00 19.39
CA ALA A 47 -9.93 5.45 20.53
C ALA A 47 -10.50 6.73 21.17
N ILE A 48 -11.17 7.57 20.38
CA ILE A 48 -11.85 8.77 20.86
C ILE A 48 -13.29 8.38 21.18
N HIS A 49 -13.53 8.02 22.44
CA HIS A 49 -14.82 7.51 22.93
C HIS A 49 -15.90 8.60 23.03
N ALA A 50 -16.28 9.19 21.88
CA ALA A 50 -17.28 10.24 21.75
C ALA A 50 -18.14 10.05 20.49
N LEU A 51 -19.46 10.24 20.61
CA LEU A 51 -20.46 9.93 19.57
C LEU A 51 -20.21 10.56 18.18
N PRO A 52 -19.77 11.83 18.05
CA PRO A 52 -19.50 12.42 16.73
C PRO A 52 -18.40 11.66 15.96
N PHE A 53 -17.47 11.04 16.69
CA PHE A 53 -16.36 10.27 16.13
C PHE A 53 -16.78 8.87 15.69
N GLN A 54 -18.03 8.43 15.87
CA GLN A 54 -18.50 7.12 15.41
C GLN A 54 -19.17 7.15 14.03
N ARG A 55 -19.41 8.34 13.44
CA ARG A 55 -19.98 8.50 12.10
C ARG A 55 -19.03 8.05 10.97
N PRO A 56 -19.48 7.32 9.93
CA PRO A 56 -18.64 6.94 8.80
C PRO A 56 -17.86 8.13 8.21
N LEU A 57 -16.60 7.91 7.80
CA LEU A 57 -15.83 8.95 7.12
C LEU A 57 -16.20 8.98 5.65
N THR A 58 -16.35 10.18 5.10
CA THR A 58 -16.27 10.38 3.66
C THR A 58 -14.83 10.29 3.19
N ASP A 59 -14.60 10.05 1.90
CA ASP A 59 -13.26 10.00 1.30
C ASP A 59 -12.45 11.27 1.59
N ALA A 60 -13.10 12.44 1.51
CA ALA A 60 -12.46 13.72 1.82
C ALA A 60 -11.99 13.78 3.29
N ARG A 61 -12.79 13.25 4.22
CA ARG A 61 -12.42 13.19 5.65
C ARG A 61 -11.34 12.15 5.91
N LEU A 62 -11.34 11.03 5.21
CA LEU A 62 -10.26 10.04 5.28
C LEU A 62 -8.94 10.66 4.80
N LYS A 63 -8.93 11.36 3.67
CA LYS A 63 -7.75 12.06 3.15
C LYS A 63 -7.22 13.09 4.15
N GLN A 64 -8.10 13.89 4.74
CA GLN A 64 -7.72 14.85 5.81
C GLN A 64 -7.11 14.13 7.02
N TRP A 65 -7.68 13.00 7.44
CA TRP A 65 -7.15 12.23 8.56
C TRP A 65 -5.75 11.67 8.26
N LEU A 66 -5.51 11.14 7.05
CA LEU A 66 -4.20 10.67 6.61
C LEU A 66 -3.17 11.82 6.64
N GLN A 67 -3.54 13.01 6.16
CA GLN A 67 -2.67 14.20 6.18
C GLN A 67 -2.31 14.63 7.61
N ILE A 68 -3.29 14.67 8.52
CA ILE A 68 -3.05 15.00 9.94
C ILE A 68 -2.12 13.97 10.56
N THR A 69 -2.41 12.68 10.36
CA THR A 69 -1.63 11.57 10.90
C THR A 69 -0.19 11.59 10.39
N SER A 70 0.00 11.86 9.10
CA SER A 70 1.32 12.01 8.50
C SER A 70 2.11 13.17 9.08
N ARG A 71 1.46 14.32 9.29
CA ARG A 71 2.13 15.48 9.92
C ARG A 71 2.55 15.17 11.35
N CYS A 72 1.71 14.50 12.14
CA CYS A 72 2.05 14.07 13.49
C CYS A 72 3.23 13.08 13.47
N THR A 73 3.19 12.08 12.59
CA THR A 73 4.29 11.12 12.40
C THR A 73 5.60 11.86 12.12
N MET A 74 5.62 12.78 11.15
CA MET A 74 6.85 13.53 10.83
C MET A 74 7.35 14.41 11.97
N ALA A 75 6.45 15.03 12.74
CA ALA A 75 6.82 15.83 13.90
C ALA A 75 7.47 14.96 15.01
N GLU A 76 6.99 13.72 15.21
CA GLU A 76 7.61 12.78 16.15
C GLU A 76 9.03 12.40 15.69
N PHE A 77 9.21 12.04 14.42
CA PHE A 77 10.54 11.77 13.88
C PHE A 77 11.48 12.98 14.03
N GLU A 78 11.00 14.19 13.73
CA GLU A 78 11.79 15.42 13.88
C GLU A 78 12.22 15.65 15.33
N LEU A 79 11.31 15.48 16.30
CA LEU A 79 11.59 15.61 17.72
C LEU A 79 12.66 14.62 18.19
N PHE A 80 12.53 13.34 17.84
CA PHE A 80 13.42 12.29 18.34
C PHE A 80 14.75 12.18 17.59
N LEU A 81 14.82 12.65 16.34
CA LEU A 81 16.08 12.71 15.59
C LEU A 81 16.89 13.96 15.90
N ALA A 82 16.26 15.04 16.39
CA ALA A 82 16.96 16.28 16.70
C ALA A 82 17.97 16.13 17.86
N PRO A 83 19.09 16.90 17.83
CA PRO A 83 19.53 17.74 16.72
C PRO A 83 20.13 16.91 15.56
N LEU A 84 19.94 17.37 14.33
CA LEU A 84 20.61 16.81 13.16
C LEU A 84 22.02 17.41 13.02
N THR A 85 23.01 16.56 12.73
CA THR A 85 24.38 17.00 12.38
C THR A 85 24.38 17.75 11.04
N PRO A 86 25.42 18.55 10.72
CA PRO A 86 25.50 19.25 9.42
C PRO A 86 25.42 18.31 8.20
N GLN A 87 25.96 17.09 8.32
CA GLN A 87 25.87 16.09 7.25
C GLN A 87 24.45 15.54 7.11
N GLU A 88 23.75 15.27 8.21
CA GLU A 88 22.36 14.81 8.20
C GLU A 88 21.41 15.89 7.67
N GLN A 89 21.63 17.15 8.02
CA GLN A 89 20.88 18.29 7.46
C GLN A 89 21.11 18.40 5.94
N LYS A 90 22.36 18.26 5.48
CA LYS A 90 22.67 18.24 4.05
C LYS A 90 21.99 17.07 3.34
N LEU A 91 21.98 15.87 3.95
CA LEU A 91 21.28 14.71 3.40
C LEU A 91 19.79 14.99 3.22
N LEU A 92 19.13 15.53 4.25
CA LEU A 92 17.72 15.88 4.21
C LEU A 92 17.42 16.82 3.04
N GLN A 93 18.20 17.89 2.88
CA GLN A 93 18.07 18.83 1.77
C GLN A 93 18.26 18.15 0.40
N VAL A 94 19.27 17.29 0.27
CA VAL A 94 19.54 16.57 -0.97
C VAL A 94 18.39 15.64 -1.35
N ILE A 95 17.84 14.89 -0.38
CA ILE A 95 16.71 13.98 -0.62
C ILE A 95 15.44 14.77 -0.94
N GLU A 96 15.13 15.84 -0.21
CA GLU A 96 13.94 16.67 -0.47
C GLU A 96 13.99 17.33 -1.86
N SER A 97 15.19 17.62 -2.39
CA SER A 97 15.36 18.18 -3.74
C SER A 97 15.16 17.18 -4.89
N LYS A 98 15.12 15.87 -4.61
CA LYS A 98 15.07 14.83 -5.65
C LYS A 98 13.78 14.03 -5.53
N PRO A 99 12.80 14.16 -6.44
CA PRO A 99 11.58 13.37 -6.39
C PRO A 99 11.89 11.87 -6.26
N ALA A 100 11.31 11.21 -5.25
CA ALA A 100 11.44 9.77 -5.07
C ALA A 100 10.75 9.01 -6.23
N PRO A 101 11.39 8.01 -6.86
CA PRO A 101 10.79 7.18 -7.89
C PRO A 101 9.56 6.48 -7.34
N ILE A 102 8.52 6.36 -8.16
CA ILE A 102 7.30 5.64 -7.83
C ILE A 102 7.16 4.51 -8.84
N VAL A 103 7.30 3.27 -8.37
CA VAL A 103 7.44 2.09 -9.23
C VAL A 103 6.48 1.00 -8.79
N ASN A 104 5.61 0.58 -9.70
CA ASN A 104 4.89 -0.68 -9.55
C ASN A 104 5.66 -1.79 -10.28
N ARG A 105 5.64 -3.00 -9.73
CA ARG A 105 6.11 -4.21 -10.43
C ARG A 105 5.01 -5.24 -10.47
N LEU A 106 4.96 -5.98 -11.56
CA LEU A 106 4.04 -7.08 -11.79
C LEU A 106 4.72 -8.18 -12.61
N HIS A 107 4.20 -9.40 -12.51
CA HIS A 107 4.65 -10.51 -13.33
C HIS A 107 4.21 -10.35 -14.78
N PHE A 108 5.07 -10.69 -15.73
CA PHE A 108 4.84 -10.52 -17.17
C PHE A 108 3.46 -10.96 -17.66
N GLU A 109 2.95 -12.09 -17.17
CA GLU A 109 1.63 -12.62 -17.49
C GLU A 109 0.47 -11.64 -17.22
N ASN A 110 0.62 -10.75 -16.22
CA ASN A 110 -0.40 -9.78 -15.86
C ASN A 110 -0.36 -8.51 -16.73
N LEU A 111 0.74 -8.26 -17.46
CA LEU A 111 0.91 -7.02 -18.22
C LEU A 111 -0.18 -6.84 -19.28
N ARG A 112 -0.56 -7.93 -19.95
CA ARG A 112 -1.57 -7.86 -21.01
C ARG A 112 -2.92 -7.36 -20.47
N ASP A 113 -3.28 -7.75 -19.26
CA ASP A 113 -4.52 -7.30 -18.63
C ASP A 113 -4.44 -5.84 -18.18
N ILE A 114 -3.29 -5.36 -17.71
CA ILE A 114 -3.07 -3.93 -17.46
C ILE A 114 -3.28 -3.10 -18.73
N LEU A 115 -2.79 -3.58 -19.88
CA LEU A 115 -2.95 -2.91 -21.18
C LEU A 115 -4.41 -2.92 -21.64
N LYS A 116 -5.13 -4.05 -21.52
CA LYS A 116 -6.58 -4.15 -21.79
C LYS A 116 -7.38 -3.17 -20.93
N GLN A 117 -7.09 -3.14 -19.63
CA GLN A 117 -7.80 -2.35 -18.64
C GLN A 117 -7.40 -0.88 -18.65
N LYS A 118 -6.28 -0.54 -19.32
CA LYS A 118 -5.73 0.81 -19.41
C LYS A 118 -5.41 1.40 -18.04
N ALA A 119 -5.12 0.54 -17.06
CA ALA A 119 -4.90 0.93 -15.68
C ALA A 119 -4.29 -0.21 -14.86
N LEU A 120 -3.57 0.17 -13.80
CA LEU A 120 -3.38 -0.67 -12.63
C LEU A 120 -4.67 -0.61 -11.79
N VAL A 121 -5.10 -1.75 -11.27
CA VAL A 121 -6.34 -1.87 -10.48
C VAL A 121 -6.06 -2.62 -9.18
N SER A 122 -6.84 -2.30 -8.16
CA SER A 122 -6.80 -3.01 -6.89
C SER A 122 -7.46 -4.38 -7.01
N LEU A 123 -7.12 -5.29 -6.08
CA LEU A 123 -7.65 -6.64 -6.04
C LEU A 123 -9.19 -6.66 -6.03
N ARG A 124 -9.83 -5.76 -5.28
CA ARG A 124 -11.29 -5.73 -5.20
C ARG A 124 -11.93 -5.36 -6.54
N VAL A 125 -11.31 -4.44 -7.28
CA VAL A 125 -11.75 -4.07 -8.62
C VAL A 125 -11.58 -5.24 -9.60
N GLU A 126 -10.47 -5.98 -9.51
CA GLU A 126 -10.24 -7.20 -10.31
C GLU A 126 -11.33 -8.25 -10.03
N GLN A 127 -11.58 -8.59 -8.75
CA GLN A 127 -12.58 -9.58 -8.34
C GLN A 127 -14.03 -9.22 -8.73
N GLN A 128 -14.35 -7.94 -8.87
CA GLN A 128 -15.66 -7.51 -9.35
C GLN A 128 -15.81 -7.69 -10.86
N ARG A 129 -14.70 -7.68 -11.60
CA ARG A 129 -14.67 -7.79 -13.07
C ARG A 129 -14.54 -9.23 -13.54
N GLU A 130 -13.87 -10.08 -12.77
CA GLU A 130 -13.70 -11.50 -13.06
C GLU A 130 -14.40 -12.36 -12.00
N HIS A 131 -15.29 -13.26 -12.41
CA HIS A 131 -16.01 -14.18 -11.50
C HIS A 131 -15.13 -15.28 -10.90
N ASN A 132 -13.79 -15.17 -10.99
CA ASN A 132 -12.86 -16.18 -10.55
C ASN A 132 -12.13 -15.76 -9.26
N ARG A 133 -12.06 -16.69 -8.30
CA ARG A 133 -11.19 -16.59 -7.12
C ARG A 133 -9.74 -16.70 -7.56
N LEU A 134 -9.07 -15.58 -7.80
CA LEU A 134 -7.65 -15.57 -8.12
C LEU A 134 -6.76 -15.58 -6.86
N SER A 135 -5.66 -16.31 -6.97
CA SER A 135 -4.53 -16.39 -6.02
C SER A 135 -3.66 -15.13 -6.13
N HIS A 136 -4.13 -13.99 -5.62
CA HIS A 136 -3.33 -12.77 -5.66
C HIS A 136 -2.32 -12.71 -4.52
N THR A 137 -1.23 -11.99 -4.76
CA THR A 137 -0.12 -11.77 -3.83
C THR A 137 -0.44 -10.78 -2.71
N THR A 138 -1.54 -10.02 -2.80
CA THR A 138 -1.94 -9.05 -1.77
C THR A 138 -2.40 -9.79 -0.51
N PRO A 139 -1.71 -9.65 0.62
CA PRO A 139 -2.05 -10.43 1.81
C PRO A 139 -3.38 -10.00 2.42
N ALA A 140 -4.23 -10.97 2.75
CA ALA A 140 -5.51 -10.77 3.44
C ALA A 140 -5.32 -10.16 4.84
N VAL A 141 -4.20 -10.44 5.51
CA VAL A 141 -3.82 -9.80 6.78
C VAL A 141 -3.74 -8.28 6.61
N GLU A 142 -3.15 -7.82 5.51
CA GLU A 142 -3.02 -6.39 5.21
C GLU A 142 -4.37 -5.76 4.87
N ASN A 143 -5.29 -6.54 4.29
CA ASN A 143 -6.67 -6.09 4.10
C ASN A 143 -7.39 -5.86 5.43
N LEU A 144 -7.24 -6.76 6.40
CA LEU A 144 -7.80 -6.55 7.73
C LEU A 144 -7.13 -5.40 8.48
N LEU A 145 -5.83 -5.19 8.25
CA LEU A 145 -5.06 -4.12 8.90
C LEU A 145 -5.47 -2.74 8.41
N TYR A 146 -5.47 -2.53 7.08
CA TYR A 146 -5.65 -1.20 6.50
C TYR A 146 -6.47 -1.17 5.21
N GLY A 147 -7.11 -2.26 4.78
CA GLY A 147 -7.94 -2.26 3.57
C GLY A 147 -7.13 -2.39 2.27
N ALA A 148 -6.07 -3.19 2.30
CA ALA A 148 -5.18 -3.48 1.16
C ALA A 148 -5.89 -3.90 -0.13
N PHE A 149 -7.07 -4.53 -0.08
CA PHE A 149 -7.75 -4.99 -1.30
C PHE A 149 -8.31 -3.84 -2.14
N ASP A 150 -8.42 -2.64 -1.56
CA ASP A 150 -8.92 -1.43 -2.19
C ASP A 150 -7.77 -0.47 -2.60
N ALA A 151 -6.51 -0.95 -2.58
CA ALA A 151 -5.33 -0.17 -2.96
C ALA A 151 -4.63 -0.71 -4.20
N VAL A 152 -4.09 0.20 -5.00
CA VAL A 152 -2.98 -0.10 -5.91
C VAL A 152 -1.67 0.15 -5.17
N PHE A 153 -0.75 -0.82 -5.19
CA PHE A 153 0.53 -0.73 -4.52
C PHE A 153 1.64 -0.21 -5.43
N ALA A 154 2.58 0.55 -4.87
CA ALA A 154 3.85 0.86 -5.53
C ALA A 154 4.98 0.98 -4.51
N SER A 155 6.21 0.79 -4.96
CA SER A 155 7.41 1.14 -4.21
C SER A 155 7.73 2.62 -4.42
N ILE A 156 8.06 3.34 -3.35
CA ILE A 156 8.50 4.74 -3.39
C ILE A 156 9.94 4.82 -2.84
N GLY A 157 10.85 5.36 -3.65
CA GLY A 157 12.29 5.40 -3.35
C GLY A 157 13.12 4.44 -4.21
N PRO A 158 12.83 3.12 -4.25
CA PRO A 158 13.59 2.19 -5.08
C PRO A 158 13.45 2.51 -6.58
N PRO A 159 14.55 2.75 -7.31
CA PRO A 159 14.50 3.13 -8.71
C PRO A 159 13.94 2.02 -9.60
N HIS A 160 13.96 0.76 -9.15
CA HIS A 160 13.45 -0.37 -9.91
C HIS A 160 12.33 -1.13 -9.19
N GLY A 161 11.87 -0.67 -8.03
CA GLY A 161 10.99 -1.47 -7.15
C GLY A 161 11.67 -2.74 -6.64
N SER A 162 10.90 -3.64 -6.00
CA SER A 162 11.42 -4.91 -5.48
C SER A 162 11.18 -6.07 -6.48
N PRO A 163 12.23 -6.75 -7.00
CA PRO A 163 12.11 -7.83 -7.97
C PRO A 163 11.18 -8.98 -7.55
N ARG A 164 10.92 -9.14 -6.24
CA ARG A 164 9.98 -10.14 -5.71
C ARG A 164 8.56 -9.99 -6.24
N TYR A 165 8.20 -8.82 -6.73
CA TYR A 165 6.85 -8.49 -7.20
C TYR A 165 6.69 -8.60 -8.72
N GLY A 166 7.72 -9.08 -9.41
CA GLY A 166 7.65 -9.38 -10.84
C GLY A 166 8.75 -8.74 -11.66
N ASP A 167 8.79 -9.11 -12.92
CA ASP A 167 9.83 -8.80 -13.88
C ASP A 167 9.49 -7.61 -14.79
N VAL A 168 8.23 -7.18 -14.82
CA VAL A 168 7.79 -5.93 -15.49
C VAL A 168 7.85 -4.78 -14.49
N ILE A 169 8.38 -3.64 -14.93
CA ILE A 169 8.48 -2.39 -14.15
C ILE A 169 7.56 -1.34 -14.79
N ILE A 170 6.60 -0.83 -14.03
CA ILE A 170 5.80 0.33 -14.42
C ILE A 170 6.28 1.53 -13.61
N ARG A 171 6.89 2.50 -14.31
CA ARG A 171 7.26 3.80 -13.72
C ARG A 171 6.08 4.74 -13.75
N LEU A 172 5.75 5.34 -12.62
CA LEU A 172 4.64 6.27 -12.51
C LEU A 172 5.15 7.72 -12.52
N LYS A 173 4.41 8.58 -13.22
CA LYS A 173 4.63 10.02 -13.24
C LYS A 173 4.45 10.59 -11.85
N ASP A 174 5.21 11.65 -11.54
CA ASP A 174 5.14 12.35 -10.26
C ASP A 174 3.73 12.86 -9.91
N SER A 175 2.94 13.23 -10.92
CA SER A 175 1.54 13.67 -10.76
C SER A 175 0.62 12.67 -10.05
N VAL A 176 1.01 11.39 -9.91
CA VAL A 176 0.23 10.39 -9.18
C VAL A 176 0.27 10.60 -7.65
N ARG A 177 1.28 11.33 -7.16
CA ARG A 177 1.56 11.58 -5.73
C ARG A 177 0.33 12.01 -4.95
N GLU A 178 -0.47 12.94 -5.47
CA GLU A 178 -1.60 13.57 -4.78
C GLU A 178 -2.67 12.60 -4.27
N ASN A 179 -2.63 11.34 -4.72
CA ASN A 179 -3.58 10.29 -4.39
C ASN A 179 -2.97 9.15 -3.56
N GLY A 180 -1.72 9.30 -3.10
CA GLY A 180 -0.99 8.26 -2.41
C GLY A 180 -0.70 8.55 -0.94
N TRP A 181 -0.71 7.51 -0.13
CA TRP A 181 -0.06 7.48 1.18
C TRP A 181 0.84 6.24 1.28
N ALA A 182 1.74 6.19 2.24
CA ALA A 182 2.73 5.12 2.33
C ALA A 182 3.08 4.78 3.78
N THR A 183 3.79 3.67 3.93
CA THR A 183 4.39 3.21 5.19
C THR A 183 5.82 2.70 4.91
N PRO A 184 6.75 2.71 5.88
CA PRO A 184 8.13 2.25 5.68
C PRO A 184 8.27 0.73 5.52
N PHE A 185 7.17 -0.01 5.68
CA PHE A 185 7.11 -1.45 5.55
C PHE A 185 5.72 -1.91 5.10
N SER A 186 5.65 -3.16 4.65
CA SER A 186 4.39 -3.86 4.39
C SER A 186 3.68 -4.22 5.71
N GLY A 187 2.37 -4.46 5.65
CA GLY A 187 1.63 -4.90 6.82
C GLY A 187 2.09 -6.28 7.32
N MET A 188 2.47 -7.19 6.42
CA MET A 188 3.08 -8.49 6.82
C MET A 188 4.37 -8.28 7.61
N HIS A 189 5.26 -7.39 7.16
CA HIS A 189 6.49 -7.09 7.89
C HIS A 189 6.20 -6.44 9.24
N PHE A 190 5.25 -5.50 9.29
CA PHE A 190 4.82 -4.89 10.55
C PHE A 190 4.34 -5.93 11.57
N MET A 191 3.44 -6.82 11.15
CA MET A 191 2.89 -7.83 12.05
C MET A 191 3.99 -8.77 12.57
N TYR A 192 4.92 -9.17 11.71
CA TYR A 192 6.01 -10.07 12.07
C TYR A 192 7.12 -9.39 12.88
N SER A 193 7.72 -8.32 12.36
CA SER A 193 8.94 -7.72 12.92
C SER A 193 8.69 -6.68 13.99
N ILE A 194 7.54 -5.98 13.96
CA ILE A 194 7.23 -4.90 14.92
C ILE A 194 6.25 -5.37 15.99
N ARG A 195 5.25 -6.17 15.61
CA ARG A 195 4.27 -6.72 16.56
C ARG A 195 4.63 -8.11 17.09
N HIS A 196 5.67 -8.74 16.55
CA HIS A 196 6.14 -10.09 16.94
C HIS A 196 5.03 -11.15 16.86
N LYS A 197 4.14 -11.04 15.87
CA LYS A 197 3.05 -12.00 15.60
C LYS A 197 3.37 -12.89 14.41
N ASP A 198 2.77 -14.08 14.38
CA ASP A 198 2.92 -15.01 13.26
C ASP A 198 2.06 -14.58 12.07
N ALA A 199 2.54 -13.58 11.34
CA ALA A 199 1.86 -13.01 10.18
C ALA A 199 1.58 -14.04 9.07
N ARG A 200 2.46 -15.04 8.91
CA ARG A 200 2.28 -16.11 7.92
C ARG A 200 1.11 -16.99 8.30
N LYS A 201 1.05 -17.47 9.54
CA LYS A 201 -0.09 -18.27 10.00
C LYS A 201 -1.41 -17.50 9.95
N MET A 202 -1.38 -16.20 10.27
CA MET A 202 -2.57 -15.34 10.10
C MET A 202 -3.01 -15.28 8.64
N GLN A 203 -2.06 -15.15 7.70
CA GLN A 203 -2.33 -15.14 6.27
C GLN A 203 -2.86 -16.49 5.78
N ASP A 204 -2.29 -17.61 6.23
CA ASP A 204 -2.70 -18.95 5.83
C ASP A 204 -4.14 -19.25 6.27
N LEU A 205 -4.51 -18.88 7.50
CA LEU A 205 -5.89 -18.98 8.00
C LEU A 205 -6.85 -18.18 7.12
N LEU A 206 -6.53 -16.92 6.85
CA LEU A 206 -7.38 -16.06 6.03
C LEU A 206 -7.50 -16.57 4.58
N ALA A 207 -6.41 -17.10 4.02
CA ALA A 207 -6.40 -17.70 2.69
C ALA A 207 -7.25 -18.98 2.62
N ALA A 208 -7.33 -19.75 3.70
CA ALA A 208 -8.23 -20.89 3.84
C ALA A 208 -9.71 -20.50 4.03
N GLY A 209 -10.00 -19.21 4.22
CA GLY A 209 -11.34 -18.69 4.48
C GLY A 209 -11.73 -18.66 5.96
N ASP A 210 -10.79 -18.97 6.86
CA ASP A 210 -10.99 -18.89 8.30
C ASP A 210 -10.96 -17.44 8.80
N LYS A 211 -11.51 -17.21 9.99
CA LYS A 211 -11.43 -15.93 10.69
C LYS A 211 -10.26 -15.93 11.66
N LEU A 212 -9.60 -14.78 11.80
CA LEU A 212 -8.65 -14.59 12.90
C LEU A 212 -9.37 -14.58 14.26
N PRO A 213 -8.73 -15.07 15.32
CA PRO A 213 -9.25 -14.95 16.68
C PRO A 213 -9.48 -13.49 17.07
N THR A 214 -10.56 -13.24 17.82
CA THR A 214 -10.94 -11.88 18.27
C THR A 214 -10.39 -11.50 19.64
N SER A 215 -9.99 -12.49 20.45
CA SER A 215 -9.41 -12.23 21.77
C SER A 215 -8.07 -11.49 21.64
N PRO A 216 -7.89 -10.33 22.31
CA PRO A 216 -6.65 -9.55 22.22
C PRO A 216 -5.44 -10.29 22.78
N TRP A 217 -5.67 -11.30 23.62
CA TRP A 217 -4.63 -12.14 24.21
C TRP A 217 -4.17 -13.27 23.29
N ASN A 218 -4.84 -13.47 22.15
CA ASN A 218 -4.43 -14.47 21.18
C ASN A 218 -3.32 -13.89 20.26
N PRO A 219 -2.19 -14.59 20.08
CA PRO A 219 -1.07 -14.10 19.27
C PRO A 219 -1.40 -13.98 17.77
N LEU A 220 -2.50 -14.56 17.30
CA LEU A 220 -3.01 -14.46 15.92
C LEU A 220 -4.14 -13.44 15.78
N SER A 221 -4.48 -12.71 16.84
CA SER A 221 -5.47 -11.63 16.76
C SER A 221 -4.91 -10.42 16.02
N LEU A 222 -5.75 -9.78 15.21
CA LEU A 222 -5.47 -8.47 14.60
C LEU A 222 -6.49 -7.46 15.10
N GLY A 223 -6.09 -6.70 16.11
CA GLY A 223 -6.97 -5.90 16.95
C GLY A 223 -6.91 -4.40 16.68
N PHE A 224 -7.57 -3.67 17.58
CA PHE A 224 -7.56 -2.22 17.63
C PHE A 224 -6.12 -1.67 17.79
N ASP A 225 -5.33 -2.25 18.71
CA ASP A 225 -3.97 -1.77 19.01
C ASP A 225 -3.00 -1.95 17.84
N ASP A 226 -3.16 -3.00 17.03
CA ASP A 226 -2.33 -3.22 15.84
C ASP A 226 -2.57 -2.13 14.81
N ARG A 227 -3.83 -1.77 14.58
CA ARG A 227 -4.23 -0.70 13.65
C ARG A 227 -3.80 0.68 14.14
N LEU A 228 -3.95 0.95 15.45
CA LEU A 228 -3.52 2.21 16.04
C LEU A 228 -2.00 2.38 15.92
N HIS A 229 -1.23 1.34 16.21
CA HIS A 229 0.23 1.39 16.08
C HIS A 229 0.66 1.50 14.61
N PHE A 230 0.02 0.78 13.68
CA PHE A 230 0.32 0.92 12.25
C PHE A 230 0.02 2.34 11.73
N ALA A 231 -1.03 2.99 12.24
CA ALA A 231 -1.38 4.35 11.88
C ALA A 231 -0.26 5.37 12.17
N ASN A 232 0.59 5.12 13.18
CA ASN A 232 1.73 5.99 13.52
C ASN A 232 2.87 5.94 12.50
N TYR A 233 2.74 5.13 11.44
CA TYR A 233 3.73 5.05 10.36
C TYR A 233 3.19 5.58 9.03
N VAL A 234 1.98 6.15 9.02
CA VAL A 234 1.36 6.71 7.82
C VAL A 234 2.12 7.95 7.38
N VAL A 235 2.53 7.97 6.11
CA VAL A 235 3.18 9.13 5.47
C VAL A 235 2.48 9.47 4.16
N THR A 236 1.94 10.69 4.05
CA THR A 236 1.34 11.20 2.82
C THR A 236 2.39 11.76 1.87
N GLU A 237 2.00 12.03 0.63
CA GLU A 237 2.87 12.43 -0.47
C GLU A 237 3.75 13.64 -0.20
N GLN A 238 3.25 14.57 0.62
CA GLN A 238 3.95 15.77 1.06
C GLN A 238 5.23 15.47 1.83
N TYR A 239 5.33 14.28 2.43
CA TYR A 239 6.37 13.93 3.39
C TYR A 239 7.18 12.70 2.99
N TRP A 240 6.94 12.08 1.82
CA TRP A 240 7.67 10.86 1.41
C TRP A 240 9.18 11.04 1.40
N ASN A 241 9.66 12.12 0.77
CA ASN A 241 11.07 12.43 0.70
C ASN A 241 11.68 12.67 2.09
N ARG A 242 10.99 13.40 2.95
CA ARG A 242 11.41 13.63 4.35
C ARG A 242 11.48 12.34 5.15
N ALA A 243 10.48 11.47 5.00
CA ALA A 243 10.47 10.17 5.65
C ALA A 243 11.61 9.26 5.17
N LEU A 244 11.92 9.26 3.87
CA LEU A 244 13.07 8.54 3.32
C LEU A 244 14.40 9.10 3.87
N ALA A 245 14.52 10.41 4.03
CA ALA A 245 15.69 11.02 4.66
C ALA A 245 15.85 10.60 6.12
N TYR A 246 14.76 10.59 6.89
CA TYR A 246 14.79 10.12 8.28
C TYR A 246 15.14 8.64 8.39
N GLN A 247 14.66 7.78 7.48
CA GLN A 247 15.10 6.38 7.41
C GLN A 247 16.62 6.27 7.16
N ALA A 248 17.16 7.06 6.22
CA ALA A 248 18.59 7.05 5.92
C ALA A 248 19.45 7.51 7.11
N ILE A 249 19.00 8.53 7.84
CA ILE A 249 19.64 9.01 9.08
C ILE A 249 19.62 7.93 10.15
N LEU A 250 18.48 7.25 10.34
CA LEU A 250 18.38 6.14 11.28
C LEU A 250 19.33 5.00 10.92
N VAL A 251 19.44 4.64 9.65
CA VAL A 251 20.42 3.64 9.20
C VAL A 251 21.83 4.11 9.57
N GLN A 252 22.20 5.35 9.23
CA GLN A 252 23.53 5.90 9.51
C GLN A 252 23.87 5.88 11.01
N ARG A 253 22.93 6.25 11.89
CA ARG A 253 23.14 6.30 13.35
C ARG A 253 23.27 4.91 13.98
N ASN A 254 22.73 3.88 13.35
CA ASN A 254 22.78 2.49 13.84
C ASN A 254 23.91 1.67 13.20
N LEU A 255 24.80 2.29 12.42
CA LEU A 255 25.98 1.62 11.87
C LEU A 255 27.01 1.33 12.97
N ASP A 256 27.48 0.09 13.00
CA ASP A 256 28.61 -0.35 13.82
C ASP A 256 29.96 -0.05 13.13
N ASP A 257 31.05 -0.60 13.66
CA ASP A 257 32.41 -0.46 13.12
C ASP A 257 32.79 -1.58 12.14
N SER A 258 31.81 -2.35 11.63
CA SER A 258 32.08 -3.42 10.68
C SER A 258 32.51 -2.89 9.30
N PRO A 259 33.25 -3.69 8.50
CA PRO A 259 33.57 -3.34 7.11
C PRO A 259 32.34 -3.01 6.26
N ALA A 260 31.22 -3.67 6.52
CA ALA A 260 29.97 -3.41 5.83
C ALA A 260 29.36 -2.04 6.20
N SER A 261 29.36 -1.70 7.49
CA SER A 261 28.96 -0.37 7.93
C SER A 261 29.83 0.73 7.32
N GLN A 262 31.14 0.47 7.15
CA GLN A 262 32.03 1.41 6.44
C GLN A 262 31.60 1.62 4.98
N LYS A 263 31.19 0.57 4.27
CA LYS A 263 30.65 0.68 2.91
C LYS A 263 29.36 1.48 2.85
N VAL A 264 28.49 1.34 3.85
CA VAL A 264 27.28 2.17 3.98
C VAL A 264 27.65 3.64 4.22
N ARG A 265 28.67 3.94 5.05
CA ARG A 265 29.18 5.31 5.27
C ARG A 265 29.77 5.91 3.98
N GLU A 266 30.53 5.14 3.21
CA GLU A 266 31.06 5.56 1.90
C GLU A 266 29.92 5.91 0.94
N ARG A 267 28.89 5.06 0.85
CA ARG A 267 27.72 5.29 -0.01
C ARG A 267 26.91 6.51 0.42
N PHE A 268 26.75 6.71 1.73
CA PHE A 268 26.14 7.92 2.29
C PHE A 268 26.90 9.18 1.85
N ALA A 269 28.24 9.18 1.95
CA ALA A 269 29.05 10.31 1.52
C ALA A 269 28.91 10.58 0.01
N GLN A 270 28.86 9.54 -0.82
CA GLN A 270 28.61 9.67 -2.27
C GLN A 270 27.25 10.32 -2.55
N MET A 271 26.20 9.89 -1.86
CA MET A 271 24.85 10.46 -2.00
C MET A 271 24.80 11.97 -1.74
N LEU A 272 25.62 12.50 -0.82
CA LEU A 272 25.66 13.94 -0.52
C LEU A 272 26.17 14.81 -1.69
N THR A 273 26.75 14.19 -2.71
CA THR A 273 27.35 14.89 -3.87
C THR A 273 26.78 14.45 -5.21
N GLU A 274 26.03 13.35 -5.26
CA GLU A 274 25.43 12.83 -6.49
C GLU A 274 24.34 13.78 -7.02
N LYS A 275 24.49 14.16 -8.28
CA LYS A 275 23.62 15.10 -9.00
C LYS A 275 22.58 14.36 -9.83
N ASP A 276 22.93 13.21 -10.39
CA ASP A 276 22.03 12.40 -11.20
C ASP A 276 20.99 11.71 -10.30
N PRO A 277 19.67 11.98 -10.48
CA PRO A 277 18.65 11.40 -9.62
C PRO A 277 18.61 9.87 -9.68
N GLN A 278 18.84 9.27 -10.84
CA GLN A 278 18.77 7.81 -11.00
C GLN A 278 19.92 7.12 -10.25
N LYS A 279 21.14 7.64 -10.39
CA LYS A 279 22.31 7.18 -9.62
C LYS A 279 22.10 7.42 -8.14
N PHE A 280 21.57 8.58 -7.75
CA PHE A 280 21.26 8.89 -6.35
C PHE A 280 20.33 7.83 -5.73
N TRP A 281 19.21 7.50 -6.39
CA TRP A 281 18.28 6.50 -5.87
C TRP A 281 18.82 5.07 -5.94
N SER A 282 19.76 4.79 -6.84
CA SER A 282 20.49 3.51 -6.89
C SER A 282 21.50 3.38 -5.75
N LEU A 283 22.09 4.50 -5.29
CA LEU A 283 22.87 4.53 -4.04
C LEU A 283 21.97 4.43 -2.81
N PHE A 284 20.74 4.95 -2.87
CA PHE A 284 19.77 4.85 -1.76
C PHE A 284 19.40 3.39 -1.47
N ILE A 285 19.19 2.60 -2.52
CA ILE A 285 18.81 1.18 -2.46
C ILE A 285 19.64 0.43 -3.49
N PRO A 286 20.76 -0.17 -3.08
CA PRO A 286 21.60 -0.93 -4.00
C PRO A 286 20.83 -2.15 -4.55
N PRO A 287 21.14 -2.59 -5.78
CA PRO A 287 20.59 -3.83 -6.31
C PRO A 287 21.06 -5.02 -5.48
N ARG A 288 20.20 -6.03 -5.31
CA ARG A 288 20.56 -7.29 -4.64
C ARG A 288 21.38 -8.18 -5.56
N VAL A 289 22.45 -8.77 -5.04
CA VAL A 289 23.27 -9.76 -5.73
C VAL A 289 22.81 -11.16 -5.29
N LYS A 290 22.40 -12.00 -6.25
CA LYS A 290 21.79 -13.32 -5.99
C LYS A 290 22.69 -14.28 -5.20
N GLU A 291 24.01 -14.11 -5.32
CA GLU A 291 25.03 -14.98 -4.69
C GLU A 291 26.05 -14.17 -3.87
N ALA A 292 25.56 -13.18 -3.12
CA ALA A 292 26.42 -12.39 -2.24
C ALA A 292 26.99 -13.22 -1.06
N SER A 293 28.28 -13.06 -0.79
CA SER A 293 28.88 -13.44 0.49
C SER A 293 28.20 -12.69 1.65
N THR A 294 28.39 -13.12 2.90
CA THR A 294 27.83 -12.41 4.06
C THR A 294 28.26 -10.94 4.12
N GLU A 295 29.52 -10.66 3.74
CA GLU A 295 30.07 -9.31 3.65
C GLU A 295 29.38 -8.51 2.54
N MET A 296 29.22 -9.09 1.33
CA MET A 296 28.51 -8.45 0.22
C MET A 296 27.03 -8.18 0.54
N LYS A 297 26.35 -9.08 1.26
CA LYS A 297 24.95 -8.87 1.70
C LYS A 297 24.82 -7.68 2.63
N ALA A 298 25.86 -7.39 3.40
CA ALA A 298 25.87 -6.25 4.30
C ALA A 298 26.23 -4.95 3.56
N GLU A 299 26.91 -5.01 2.41
CA GLU A 299 27.03 -3.87 1.48
C GLU A 299 25.68 -3.51 0.81
N GLU A 300 24.73 -4.44 0.78
CA GLU A 300 23.39 -4.26 0.22
C GLU A 300 22.37 -3.63 1.19
N ILE A 301 22.76 -3.22 2.40
CA ILE A 301 21.83 -2.61 3.37
C ILE A 301 21.16 -1.40 2.73
N PRO A 302 19.84 -1.39 2.49
CA PRO A 302 19.16 -0.24 1.92
C PRO A 302 18.99 0.86 2.96
N PHE A 303 18.99 2.13 2.54
CA PHE A 303 18.72 3.24 3.45
C PHE A 303 17.25 3.36 3.86
N GLY A 304 16.35 2.68 3.14
CA GLY A 304 14.93 2.65 3.43
C GLY A 304 14.11 2.44 2.17
N TYR A 305 12.80 2.37 2.30
CA TYR A 305 11.84 2.53 1.20
C TYR A 305 10.48 2.90 1.79
N LEU A 306 9.52 3.20 0.92
CA LEU A 306 8.13 3.38 1.30
C LEU A 306 7.23 2.48 0.43
N GLU A 307 6.30 1.78 1.06
CA GLU A 307 5.25 1.03 0.39
C GLU A 307 4.03 1.94 0.17
N GLY A 308 3.95 2.50 -1.04
CA GLY A 308 2.89 3.37 -1.49
C GLY A 308 1.58 2.63 -1.73
N LYS A 309 0.49 3.27 -1.32
CA LYS A 309 -0.89 2.83 -1.39
C LYS A 309 -1.68 3.95 -2.04
N PHE A 310 -2.17 3.68 -3.23
CA PHE A 310 -2.98 4.61 -4.02
C PHE A 310 -4.44 4.18 -4.01
N ASP A 311 -5.31 5.05 -4.50
CA ASP A 311 -6.70 4.70 -4.79
C ASP A 311 -6.81 3.42 -5.64
N ASP A 312 -8.02 2.87 -5.68
CA ASP A 312 -8.36 1.55 -6.22
C ASP A 312 -8.05 1.36 -7.72
N GLN A 313 -7.72 2.43 -8.44
CA GLN A 313 -7.29 2.41 -9.84
C GLN A 313 -6.30 3.53 -10.18
N LEU A 314 -5.23 3.19 -10.89
CA LEU A 314 -4.30 4.14 -11.51
C LEU A 314 -4.32 3.98 -13.03
N SER A 315 -4.90 4.96 -13.72
CA SER A 315 -4.96 4.99 -15.18
C SER A 315 -3.56 5.03 -15.82
N ILE A 316 -3.41 4.36 -16.97
CA ILE A 316 -2.20 4.34 -17.81
C ILE A 316 -1.70 5.73 -18.20
N ARG A 317 -2.55 6.77 -18.13
CA ARG A 317 -2.13 8.17 -18.33
C ARG A 317 -1.06 8.62 -17.33
N PHE A 318 -1.01 7.99 -16.15
CA PHE A 318 -0.03 8.23 -15.11
C PHE A 318 1.24 7.39 -15.29
N PHE A 319 1.34 6.56 -16.32
CA PHE A 319 2.54 5.77 -16.56
C PHE A 319 3.52 6.62 -17.36
N GLU A 320 4.75 6.66 -16.89
CA GLU A 320 5.87 7.24 -17.60
C GLU A 320 6.49 6.23 -18.56
N SER A 321 6.62 4.97 -18.12
CA SER A 321 7.03 3.86 -18.98
C SER A 321 6.63 2.51 -18.41
N ILE A 322 6.62 1.51 -19.31
CA ILE A 322 6.43 0.09 -19.05
C ILE A 322 7.72 -0.59 -19.54
N GLU A 323 8.52 -1.10 -18.61
CA GLU A 323 9.80 -1.74 -18.91
C GLU A 323 9.65 -3.26 -18.77
N VAL A 324 9.91 -3.97 -19.86
CA VAL A 324 9.74 -5.44 -19.96
C VAL A 324 11.09 -6.13 -20.17
N PRO A 325 11.23 -7.43 -19.85
CA PRO A 325 12.41 -8.19 -20.24
C PRO A 325 12.73 -8.02 -21.73
N ALA A 326 14.01 -7.89 -22.08
CA ALA A 326 14.42 -7.57 -23.45
C ALA A 326 13.98 -8.65 -24.46
N ASP A 327 14.05 -9.92 -24.06
CA ASP A 327 13.59 -11.10 -24.81
C ASP A 327 12.06 -11.14 -25.00
N LYS A 328 11.32 -10.34 -24.24
CA LYS A 328 9.85 -10.23 -24.31
C LYS A 328 9.36 -8.98 -25.02
N LEU A 329 10.24 -8.05 -25.40
CA LEU A 329 9.83 -6.77 -25.97
C LEU A 329 9.02 -6.92 -27.26
N ASP A 330 9.48 -7.75 -28.19
CA ASP A 330 8.81 -7.94 -29.48
C ASP A 330 7.46 -8.65 -29.31
N GLU A 331 7.39 -9.61 -28.38
CA GLU A 331 6.14 -10.27 -28.00
C GLU A 331 5.10 -9.25 -27.55
N VAL A 332 5.43 -8.38 -26.59
CA VAL A 332 4.51 -7.37 -26.08
C VAL A 332 4.09 -6.38 -27.16
N ARG A 333 5.03 -5.93 -27.99
CA ARG A 333 4.74 -4.98 -29.07
C ARG A 333 3.84 -5.55 -30.17
N SER A 334 3.78 -6.88 -30.29
CA SER A 334 2.87 -7.55 -31.22
C SER A 334 1.41 -7.61 -30.72
N TRP A 335 1.17 -7.39 -29.42
CA TRP A 335 -0.18 -7.50 -28.86
C TRP A 335 -1.09 -6.38 -29.37
N PRO A 336 -2.34 -6.68 -29.77
CA PRO A 336 -3.33 -5.66 -30.13
C PRO A 336 -3.54 -4.62 -29.02
N GLU A 337 -3.49 -5.06 -27.77
CA GLU A 337 -3.74 -4.21 -26.60
C GLU A 337 -2.57 -3.27 -26.28
N ALA A 338 -1.38 -3.57 -26.79
CA ALA A 338 -0.19 -2.73 -26.65
C ALA A 338 -0.13 -1.60 -27.69
N GLN A 339 -0.83 -1.72 -28.82
CA GLN A 339 -0.73 -0.78 -29.95
C GLN A 339 -0.94 0.70 -29.56
N PRO A 340 -1.92 1.06 -28.70
CA PRO A 340 -2.11 2.45 -28.29
C PRO A 340 -1.00 2.99 -27.38
N TYR A 341 -0.12 2.11 -26.87
CA TYR A 341 0.81 2.38 -25.78
C TYR A 341 2.26 2.06 -26.14
N LEU A 342 2.58 1.79 -27.41
CA LEU A 342 3.93 1.40 -27.84
C LEU A 342 5.01 2.41 -27.42
N SER A 343 4.69 3.70 -27.35
CA SER A 343 5.62 4.75 -26.89
C SER A 343 5.99 4.63 -25.41
N LEU A 344 5.19 3.94 -24.60
CA LEU A 344 5.49 3.68 -23.19
C LEU A 344 6.30 2.39 -23.01
N ILE A 345 6.26 1.48 -24.00
CA ILE A 345 6.79 0.11 -23.88
C ILE A 345 8.23 0.04 -24.40
N LYS A 346 9.15 -0.25 -23.49
CA LYS A 346 10.59 -0.34 -23.77
C LYS A 346 11.21 -1.55 -23.06
N ALA A 347 12.37 -2.00 -23.56
CA ALA A 347 13.15 -3.00 -22.85
C ALA A 347 13.67 -2.43 -21.53
N LYS A 348 13.74 -3.27 -20.49
CA LYS A 348 14.47 -2.95 -19.27
C LYS A 348 15.95 -2.70 -19.62
N PRO A 349 16.58 -1.66 -19.03
CA PRO A 349 18.01 -1.46 -19.18
C PRO A 349 18.80 -2.69 -18.71
N GLU A 350 19.90 -3.00 -19.40
CA GLU A 350 20.79 -4.08 -19.01
C GLU A 350 21.26 -3.93 -17.55
N GLY A 351 21.35 -5.05 -16.82
CA GLY A 351 21.71 -5.04 -15.40
C GLY A 351 20.59 -4.59 -14.44
N THR A 352 19.41 -4.22 -14.94
CA THR A 352 18.25 -3.94 -14.08
C THR A 352 17.74 -5.24 -13.43
N PRO A 353 17.64 -5.32 -12.09
CA PRO A 353 17.23 -6.53 -11.38
C PRO A 353 15.76 -6.91 -11.56
#